data_AF-A0A535UX62-F1
#
_entry.id   AF-A0A535UX62-F1
#
_cell.length_a   1.000
_cell.length_b   1.000
_cell.length_c   1.000
_cell.angle_alpha   90.00
_cell.angle_beta   90.00
_cell.angle_gamma   90.00
#
_symmetry.space_group_name_H-M   'P 1'
#
loop_
_entity.id
_entity.type
_entity.pdbx_description
1 polymer ?
#
loop_
_entity_poly.entity_id
_entity_poly.type
_entity_poly.pdbx_seq_one_letter_code
_entity_poly.pdbx_strand_id
1 'polypeptide(L)'
;SIDLEARAAEEALLHRRLRLLRAGMALYEAIEASEYKRLPALHQEMQELDQDEEVIWHMLPLFCNVVYYTVRQERAKLLPQLLDARQRVRRSRSHFAATRVIQWLALSAEEAGQLRLAYQESLAALDLIEQTASYALLKGYFKDVLAMVLYQWNRLEEARSRLRTVIQDAATWQQSDLLLSGYIRLMQVELARGDLSAVQQALQEFEQLEGYQGYHRWSWLPIMRAQWWLAQGQMKEAADWAVSIVFPGGAWERSLYDAFPVVMRVYFAELRWTEALELLDRFSGGLDRPANIMITLTYLAQYMVALHHAGQNEQAHEVAARLFALTEPEGYLRVYLDEGEPMRQALEALLTPHSQQHELAPSTRAYISKLLGVFEQERQGAGTSLAAPTPEPALPSAQQASAVFSAPGGSLTRREQEVLRLLATGASNQEIARTLVIELPTVKKHVSNLLGKLGASSRTQAIALARARSLL
;
A
#
# COMPACT_ATOMS: atom_id res chain seq x y z
N SER A 1 53.85 -3.39 -12.81
CA SER A 1 53.04 -4.35 -12.05
C SER A 1 51.84 -3.63 -11.42
N ILE A 2 52.05 -2.62 -10.57
CA ILE A 2 50.97 -1.81 -9.95
C ILE A 2 49.98 -1.20 -10.97
N ASP A 3 50.47 -0.72 -12.11
CA ASP A 3 49.64 -0.09 -13.16
C ASP A 3 48.78 -1.09 -13.97
N LEU A 4 49.20 -2.36 -14.03
CA LEU A 4 48.43 -3.43 -14.69
C LEU A 4 47.32 -3.96 -13.76
N GLU A 5 47.59 -4.05 -12.46
CA GLU A 5 46.60 -4.45 -11.45
C GLU A 5 45.50 -3.39 -11.28
N ALA A 6 45.87 -2.11 -11.24
CA ALA A 6 44.90 -1.01 -11.18
C ALA A 6 43.97 -1.00 -12.40
N ARG A 7 44.53 -1.20 -13.61
CA ARG A 7 43.75 -1.26 -14.84
C ARG A 7 42.83 -2.48 -14.92
N ALA A 8 43.30 -3.64 -14.46
CA ALA A 8 42.47 -4.85 -14.39
C ALA A 8 41.31 -4.69 -13.38
N ALA A 9 41.55 -4.02 -12.24
CA ALA A 9 40.52 -3.71 -11.26
C ALA A 9 39.47 -2.75 -11.82
N GLU A 10 39.89 -1.70 -12.55
CA GLU A 10 38.99 -0.76 -13.21
C GLU A 10 38.16 -1.43 -14.32
N GLU A 11 38.77 -2.31 -15.12
CA GLU A 11 38.06 -3.07 -16.15
C GLU A 11 37.02 -4.04 -15.56
N ALA A 12 37.37 -4.72 -14.46
CA ALA A 12 36.44 -5.58 -13.73
C ALA A 12 35.27 -4.77 -13.13
N LEU A 13 35.55 -3.58 -12.59
CA LEU A 13 34.54 -2.65 -12.07
C LEU A 13 33.56 -2.21 -13.16
N LEU A 14 34.06 -1.82 -14.34
CA LEU A 14 33.24 -1.42 -15.48
C LEU A 14 32.37 -2.57 -16.00
N HIS A 15 32.93 -3.78 -16.11
CA HIS A 15 32.18 -4.97 -16.50
C HIS A 15 31.04 -5.27 -15.53
N ARG A 16 31.29 -5.18 -14.22
CA ARG A 16 30.26 -5.37 -13.18
C ARG A 16 29.16 -4.32 -13.30
N ARG A 17 29.50 -3.04 -13.41
CA ARG A 17 28.53 -1.94 -13.59
C ARG A 17 27.68 -2.10 -14.85
N LEU A 18 28.28 -2.51 -15.97
CA LEU A 18 27.55 -2.81 -17.21
C LEU A 18 26.58 -3.99 -17.05
N ARG A 19 26.98 -5.05 -16.33
CA ARG A 19 26.10 -6.18 -16.04
C ARG A 19 24.90 -5.75 -15.19
N LEU A 20 25.12 -4.94 -14.15
CA LEU A 20 24.06 -4.39 -13.31
C LEU A 20 23.06 -3.53 -14.11
N LEU A 21 23.55 -2.68 -15.02
CA LEU A 21 22.68 -1.88 -15.88
C LEU A 21 21.84 -2.75 -16.82
N ARG A 22 22.43 -3.81 -17.40
CA ARG A 22 21.70 -4.77 -18.25
C ARG A 22 20.63 -5.51 -17.49
N ALA A 23 20.95 -6.03 -16.30
CA ALA A 23 19.97 -6.66 -15.43
C ALA A 23 18.87 -5.67 -15.03
N GLY A 24 19.22 -4.40 -14.79
CA GLY A 24 18.26 -3.33 -14.48
C GLY A 24 17.28 -3.07 -15.62
N MET A 25 17.77 -2.99 -16.86
CA MET A 25 16.92 -2.86 -18.05
C MET A 25 15.98 -4.07 -18.20
N ALA A 26 16.50 -5.29 -18.04
CA ALA A 26 15.70 -6.51 -18.11
C ALA A 26 14.64 -6.59 -17.00
N LEU A 27 14.93 -6.05 -15.81
CA LEU A 27 13.95 -5.90 -14.73
C LEU A 27 12.82 -4.95 -15.12
N TYR A 28 13.16 -3.78 -15.68
CA TYR A 28 12.14 -2.83 -16.14
C TYR A 28 11.25 -3.43 -17.24
N GLU A 29 11.84 -4.09 -18.24
CA GLU A 29 11.09 -4.78 -19.30
C GLU A 29 10.16 -5.86 -18.73
N ALA A 30 10.63 -6.65 -17.76
CA ALA A 30 9.80 -7.68 -17.12
C ALA A 30 8.63 -7.09 -16.32
N ILE A 31 8.81 -5.93 -15.67
CA ILE A 31 7.72 -5.22 -14.97
C ILE A 31 6.70 -4.69 -15.99
N GLU A 32 7.15 -4.03 -17.05
CA GLU A 32 6.27 -3.47 -18.09
C GLU A 32 5.46 -4.57 -18.80
N ALA A 33 6.10 -5.70 -19.10
CA ALA A 33 5.46 -6.86 -19.72
C ALA A 33 4.66 -7.73 -18.72
N SER A 34 4.66 -7.39 -17.42
CA SER A 34 4.07 -8.21 -16.34
C SER A 34 4.60 -9.66 -16.29
N GLU A 35 5.84 -9.89 -16.74
CA GLU A 35 6.52 -11.19 -16.80
C GLU A 35 7.19 -11.55 -15.47
N TYR A 36 6.41 -11.58 -14.39
CA TYR A 36 6.91 -11.77 -13.03
C TYR A 36 7.67 -13.09 -12.81
N LYS A 37 7.49 -14.08 -13.69
CA LYS A 37 8.24 -15.36 -13.68
C LYS A 37 9.75 -15.18 -13.89
N ARG A 38 10.18 -14.07 -14.50
CA ARG A 38 11.60 -13.75 -14.73
C ARG A 38 12.30 -13.17 -13.50
N LEU A 39 11.54 -12.66 -12.53
CA LEU A 39 12.07 -11.95 -11.37
C LEU A 39 13.04 -12.78 -10.49
N PRO A 40 12.83 -14.09 -10.24
CA PRO A 40 13.77 -14.87 -9.43
C PRO A 40 15.19 -14.94 -10.03
N ALA A 41 15.29 -15.12 -11.34
CA ALA A 41 16.59 -15.18 -12.03
C ALA A 41 17.30 -13.82 -12.01
N LEU A 42 16.55 -12.74 -12.29
CA LEU A 42 17.08 -11.36 -12.24
C LEU A 42 17.52 -10.97 -10.82
N HIS A 43 16.72 -11.34 -9.81
CA HIS A 43 17.05 -11.13 -8.41
C HIS A 43 18.33 -11.86 -8.01
N GLN A 44 18.50 -13.12 -8.43
CA GLN A 44 19.72 -13.89 -8.17
C GLN A 44 20.94 -13.26 -8.87
N GLU A 45 20.80 -12.85 -10.14
CA GLU A 45 21.88 -12.21 -10.90
C GLU A 45 22.35 -10.89 -10.24
N MET A 46 21.45 -10.14 -9.62
CA MET A 46 21.75 -8.88 -8.95
C MET A 46 22.33 -9.01 -7.53
N GLN A 47 22.37 -10.22 -6.94
CA GLN A 47 22.90 -10.43 -5.59
C GLN A 47 24.45 -10.41 -5.52
N GLU A 48 25.13 -10.38 -6.67
CA GLU A 48 26.59 -10.27 -6.76
C GLU A 48 27.04 -8.79 -6.76
N LEU A 49 27.27 -8.21 -5.59
CA LEU A 49 27.76 -6.82 -5.46
C LEU A 49 28.99 -6.70 -4.57
N ASP A 50 29.80 -5.70 -4.87
CA ASP A 50 30.83 -5.22 -3.95
C ASP A 50 30.21 -4.42 -2.80
N GLN A 51 30.76 -4.53 -1.59
CA GLN A 51 30.33 -3.70 -0.46
C GLN A 51 30.96 -2.29 -0.51
N ASP A 52 32.06 -2.14 -1.24
CA ASP A 52 32.84 -0.90 -1.32
C ASP A 52 32.38 0.03 -2.46
N GLU A 53 31.30 -0.32 -3.16
CA GLU A 53 30.76 0.48 -4.28
C GLU A 53 30.07 1.77 -3.82
N GLU A 54 29.94 2.72 -4.75
CA GLU A 54 29.19 3.94 -4.47
C GLU A 54 27.71 3.64 -4.22
N VAL A 55 27.11 4.37 -3.29
CA VAL A 55 25.72 4.18 -2.84
C VAL A 55 24.70 4.10 -3.98
N ILE A 56 24.93 4.80 -5.09
CA ILE A 56 24.02 4.78 -6.25
C ILE A 56 23.96 3.40 -6.93
N TRP A 57 25.05 2.64 -6.93
CA TRP A 57 25.10 1.30 -7.53
C TRP A 57 24.38 0.25 -6.69
N HIS A 58 24.29 0.47 -5.39
CA HIS A 58 23.47 -0.36 -4.49
C HIS A 58 21.96 -0.16 -4.68
N MET A 59 21.52 0.96 -5.29
CA MET A 59 20.10 1.25 -5.46
C MET A 59 19.41 0.31 -6.45
N LEU A 60 20.13 -0.17 -7.49
CA LEU A 60 19.57 -1.05 -8.52
C LEU A 60 19.21 -2.43 -7.94
N PRO A 61 20.14 -3.15 -7.27
CA PRO A 61 19.80 -4.42 -6.64
C PRO A 61 18.81 -4.29 -5.50
N LEU A 62 18.90 -3.21 -4.71
CA LEU A 62 17.91 -2.94 -3.67
C LEU A 62 16.51 -2.71 -4.26
N PHE A 63 16.40 -2.03 -5.40
CA PHE A 63 15.14 -1.89 -6.12
C PHE A 63 14.63 -3.23 -6.66
N CYS A 64 15.52 -4.08 -7.19
CA CYS A 64 15.15 -5.44 -7.63
C CYS A 64 14.60 -6.28 -6.49
N ASN A 65 15.25 -6.23 -5.32
CA ASN A 65 14.75 -6.86 -4.10
C ASN A 65 13.36 -6.33 -3.76
N VAL A 66 13.16 -5.00 -3.73
CA VAL A 66 11.84 -4.40 -3.46
C VAL A 66 10.79 -4.94 -4.42
N VAL A 67 11.04 -4.93 -5.73
CA VAL A 67 10.08 -5.47 -6.73
C VAL A 67 9.81 -6.95 -6.49
N TYR A 68 10.87 -7.75 -6.31
CA TYR A 68 10.78 -9.20 -6.09
C TYR A 68 9.90 -9.54 -4.89
N TYR A 69 10.13 -8.88 -3.74
CA TYR A 69 9.34 -9.12 -2.53
C TYR A 69 7.96 -8.45 -2.59
N THR A 70 7.77 -7.35 -3.32
CA THR A 70 6.44 -6.72 -3.52
C THR A 70 5.50 -7.65 -4.27
N VAL A 71 5.96 -8.22 -5.38
CA VAL A 71 5.15 -9.16 -6.19
C VAL A 71 4.79 -10.41 -5.39
N ARG A 72 5.62 -10.78 -4.42
CA ARG A 72 5.36 -11.89 -3.50
C ARG A 72 4.60 -11.48 -2.24
N GLN A 73 4.26 -10.20 -2.05
CA GLN A 73 3.67 -9.67 -0.81
C GLN A 73 4.48 -10.06 0.44
N GLU A 74 5.80 -9.98 0.34
CA GLU A 74 6.75 -10.40 1.38
C GLU A 74 7.74 -9.26 1.72
N ARG A 75 7.38 -7.97 1.53
CA ARG A 75 8.36 -6.87 1.70
C ARG A 75 8.83 -6.71 3.13
N ALA A 76 8.05 -7.16 4.11
CA ALA A 76 8.48 -7.22 5.51
C ALA A 76 9.86 -7.93 5.67
N LYS A 77 10.19 -8.91 4.81
CA LYS A 77 11.50 -9.59 4.83
C LYS A 77 12.67 -8.69 4.46
N LEU A 78 12.43 -7.55 3.79
CA LEU A 78 13.45 -6.59 3.41
C LEU A 78 13.84 -5.62 4.51
N LEU A 79 13.10 -5.60 5.61
CA LEU A 79 13.29 -4.60 6.66
C LEU A 79 14.74 -4.52 7.18
N PRO A 80 15.43 -5.64 7.49
CA PRO A 80 16.83 -5.57 7.94
C PRO A 80 17.76 -4.96 6.89
N GLN A 81 17.59 -5.32 5.61
CA GLN A 81 18.39 -4.79 4.51
C GLN A 81 18.14 -3.30 4.28
N LEU A 82 16.89 -2.86 4.41
CA LEU A 82 16.49 -1.46 4.24
C LEU A 82 16.97 -0.58 5.40
N LEU A 83 16.99 -1.11 6.63
CA LEU A 83 17.56 -0.41 7.78
C LEU A 83 19.07 -0.18 7.64
N ASP A 84 19.78 -1.19 7.15
CA ASP A 84 21.22 -1.10 6.84
C ASP A 84 21.48 -0.12 5.68
N ALA A 85 20.70 -0.22 4.60
CA ALA A 85 20.76 0.73 3.48
C ALA A 85 20.49 2.17 3.94
N ARG A 86 19.53 2.40 4.84
CA ARG A 86 19.24 3.73 5.39
C ARG A 86 20.46 4.32 6.10
N GLN A 87 21.20 3.51 6.87
CA GLN A 87 22.41 3.98 7.54
C GLN A 87 23.52 4.36 6.54
N ARG A 88 23.73 3.53 5.50
CA ARG A 88 24.69 3.84 4.43
C ARG A 88 24.34 5.14 3.71
N VAL A 89 23.08 5.31 3.33
CA VAL A 89 22.64 6.45 2.54
C VAL A 89 22.64 7.75 3.35
N ARG A 90 22.38 7.71 4.67
CA ARG A 90 22.53 8.89 5.55
C ARG A 90 23.95 9.45 5.58
N ARG A 91 24.96 8.60 5.37
CA ARG A 91 26.36 9.04 5.25
C ARG A 91 26.69 9.58 3.86
N SER A 92 25.84 9.33 2.87
CA SER A 92 25.99 9.82 1.50
C SER A 92 25.42 11.23 1.34
N ARG A 93 25.90 11.97 0.33
CA ARG A 93 25.32 13.27 -0.07
C ARG A 93 24.12 13.13 -1.03
N SER A 94 23.64 11.91 -1.28
CA SER A 94 22.57 11.65 -2.26
C SER A 94 21.19 11.72 -1.61
N HIS A 95 20.53 12.88 -1.71
CA HIS A 95 19.15 13.05 -1.25
C HIS A 95 18.17 12.12 -2.00
N PHE A 96 18.40 11.84 -3.29
CA PHE A 96 17.60 10.89 -4.06
C PHE A 96 17.59 9.49 -3.43
N ALA A 97 18.78 8.93 -3.21
CA ALA A 97 18.91 7.61 -2.63
C ALA A 97 18.29 7.58 -1.24
N ALA A 98 18.44 8.67 -0.46
CA ALA A 98 17.91 8.76 0.89
C ALA A 98 16.39 8.66 0.87
N THR A 99 15.73 9.52 0.09
CA THR A 99 14.27 9.54 -0.01
C THR A 99 13.73 8.21 -0.54
N ARG A 100 14.40 7.57 -1.51
CA ARG A 100 13.95 6.27 -2.06
C ARG A 100 14.10 5.12 -1.07
N VAL A 101 15.22 5.02 -0.36
CA VAL A 101 15.41 3.98 0.65
C VAL A 101 14.44 4.16 1.81
N ILE A 102 14.21 5.41 2.24
CA ILE A 102 13.22 5.70 3.29
C ILE A 102 11.80 5.35 2.81
N GLN A 103 11.46 5.58 1.53
CA GLN A 103 10.18 5.16 0.96
C GLN A 103 9.97 3.64 1.06
N TRP A 104 10.96 2.87 0.62
CA TRP A 104 10.86 1.40 0.68
C TRP A 104 10.83 0.90 2.12
N LEU A 105 11.59 1.53 3.02
CA LEU A 105 11.58 1.23 4.45
C LEU A 105 10.21 1.49 5.07
N ALA A 106 9.60 2.64 4.82
CA ALA A 106 8.31 3.00 5.37
C ALA A 106 7.20 2.01 4.94
N LEU A 107 7.16 1.66 3.66
CA LEU A 107 6.22 0.67 3.12
C LEU A 107 6.45 -0.74 3.71
N SER A 108 7.71 -1.13 3.87
CA SER A 108 8.05 -2.45 4.42
C SER A 108 7.82 -2.52 5.94
N ALA A 109 8.00 -1.39 6.64
CA ALA A 109 7.69 -1.26 8.06
C ALA A 109 6.19 -1.31 8.33
N GLU A 110 5.37 -0.69 7.47
CA GLU A 110 3.91 -0.83 7.50
C GLU A 110 3.49 -2.30 7.36
N GLU A 111 3.99 -3.02 6.36
CA GLU A 111 3.69 -4.45 6.15
C GLU A 111 4.20 -5.38 7.27
N ALA A 112 5.31 -4.99 7.91
CA ALA A 112 5.85 -5.67 9.09
C ALA A 112 5.13 -5.28 10.39
N GLY A 113 4.19 -4.32 10.33
CA GLY A 113 3.43 -3.77 11.45
C GLY A 113 4.23 -2.97 12.46
N GLN A 114 5.40 -2.48 12.06
CA GLN A 114 6.18 -1.54 12.85
C GLN A 114 5.66 -0.12 12.60
N LEU A 115 4.45 0.15 13.09
CA LEU A 115 3.72 1.39 12.86
C LEU A 115 4.51 2.63 13.30
N ARG A 116 5.18 2.57 14.46
CA ARG A 116 5.98 3.70 14.96
C ARG A 116 7.16 4.00 14.03
N LEU A 117 7.84 2.97 13.53
CA LEU A 117 8.94 3.14 12.58
C LEU A 117 8.42 3.72 11.26
N ALA A 118 7.33 3.15 10.71
CA ALA A 118 6.70 3.63 9.48
C ALA A 118 6.28 5.10 9.59
N TYR A 119 5.74 5.51 10.75
CA TYR A 119 5.34 6.88 11.04
C TYR A 119 6.53 7.85 11.08
N GLN A 120 7.55 7.51 11.86
CA GLN A 120 8.75 8.35 12.02
C GLN A 120 9.50 8.54 10.71
N GLU A 121 9.71 7.45 9.97
CA GLU A 121 10.42 7.48 8.69
C GLU A 121 9.63 8.27 7.62
N SER A 122 8.31 8.13 7.59
CA SER A 122 7.47 8.88 6.66
C SER A 122 7.45 10.39 6.96
N LEU A 123 7.39 10.79 8.23
CA LEU A 123 7.49 12.21 8.60
C LEU A 123 8.85 12.79 8.24
N ALA A 124 9.94 12.10 8.61
CA ALA A 124 11.29 12.55 8.28
C ALA A 124 11.52 12.68 6.76
N ALA A 125 10.92 11.80 5.95
CA ALA A 125 10.99 11.90 4.50
C ALA A 125 10.21 13.10 3.95
N LEU A 126 9.02 13.38 4.48
CA LEU A 126 8.23 14.54 4.07
C LEU A 126 8.95 15.84 4.38
N ASP A 127 9.54 15.96 5.58
CA ASP A 127 10.36 17.12 5.97
C ASP A 127 11.56 17.30 5.03
N LEU A 128 12.26 16.21 4.70
CA LEU A 128 13.38 16.24 3.76
C LEU A 128 12.96 16.69 2.35
N ILE A 129 11.83 16.18 1.85
CA ILE A 129 11.28 16.57 0.54
C ILE A 129 10.93 18.06 0.53
N GLU A 130 10.36 18.58 1.62
CA GLU A 130 10.02 20.00 1.74
C GLU A 130 11.25 20.90 1.77
N GLN A 131 12.28 20.51 2.51
CA GLN A 131 13.53 21.28 2.60
C GLN A 131 14.32 21.29 1.28
N THR A 132 14.31 20.19 0.54
CA THR A 132 15.11 20.03 -0.69
C THR A 132 14.36 20.42 -1.96
N ALA A 133 13.05 20.73 -1.86
CA ALA A 133 12.15 20.98 -2.99
C ALA A 133 12.25 19.92 -4.11
N SER A 134 12.67 18.70 -3.77
CA SER A 134 13.00 17.63 -4.71
C SER A 134 12.14 16.39 -4.45
N TYR A 135 11.82 15.63 -5.48
CA TYR A 135 11.05 14.37 -5.35
C TYR A 135 9.62 14.51 -4.81
N ALA A 136 8.93 15.62 -5.16
CA ALA A 136 7.55 15.87 -4.77
C ALA A 136 6.58 14.72 -5.11
N LEU A 137 6.84 13.98 -6.19
CA LEU A 137 6.07 12.78 -6.61
C LEU A 137 6.09 11.63 -5.59
N LEU A 138 7.06 11.63 -4.66
CA LEU A 138 7.15 10.62 -3.61
C LEU A 138 6.35 10.97 -2.35
N LYS A 139 5.91 12.23 -2.18
CA LYS A 139 5.12 12.66 -1.03
C LYS A 139 3.88 11.81 -0.81
N GLY A 140 3.21 11.45 -1.91
CA GLY A 140 2.00 10.66 -1.90
C GLY A 140 2.15 9.32 -1.17
N TYR A 141 3.23 8.58 -1.43
CA TYR A 141 3.49 7.29 -0.78
C TYR A 141 3.72 7.42 0.73
N PHE A 142 4.40 8.47 1.19
CA PHE A 142 4.61 8.70 2.62
C PHE A 142 3.32 9.12 3.32
N LYS A 143 2.52 10.00 2.69
CA LYS A 143 1.20 10.38 3.19
C LYS A 143 0.25 9.19 3.27
N ASP A 144 0.32 8.30 2.30
CA ASP A 144 -0.45 7.06 2.22
C ASP A 144 -0.10 6.10 3.38
N VAL A 145 1.19 5.82 3.63
CA VAL A 145 1.65 5.06 4.80
C VAL A 145 1.21 5.71 6.11
N LEU A 146 1.38 7.02 6.24
CA LEU A 146 0.96 7.76 7.44
C LEU A 146 -0.54 7.64 7.68
N ALA A 147 -1.36 7.69 6.63
CA ALA A 147 -2.80 7.53 6.76
C ALA A 147 -3.17 6.17 7.35
N MET A 148 -2.47 5.09 6.97
CA MET A 148 -2.73 3.76 7.53
C MET A 148 -2.22 3.60 8.95
N VAL A 149 -1.09 4.21 9.32
CA VAL A 149 -0.68 4.26 10.73
C VAL A 149 -1.70 5.03 11.56
N LEU A 150 -2.15 6.20 11.09
CA LEU A 150 -3.17 7.02 11.75
C LEU A 150 -4.50 6.28 11.86
N TYR A 151 -4.89 5.55 10.81
CA TYR A 151 -6.04 4.65 10.84
C TYR A 151 -5.90 3.67 11.99
N GLN A 152 -4.81 2.89 12.05
CA GLN A 152 -4.60 1.89 13.10
C GLN A 152 -4.60 2.49 14.51
N TRP A 153 -4.18 3.74 14.67
CA TRP A 153 -4.23 4.51 15.93
C TRP A 153 -5.58 5.21 16.19
N ASN A 154 -6.61 4.90 15.43
CA ASN A 154 -7.95 5.48 15.50
C ASN A 154 -8.03 7.00 15.30
N ARG A 155 -7.07 7.59 14.57
CA ARG A 155 -7.03 9.02 14.20
C ARG A 155 -7.66 9.22 12.82
N LEU A 156 -8.96 8.89 12.73
CA LEU A 156 -9.68 8.74 11.46
C LEU A 156 -9.80 10.06 10.66
N GLU A 157 -10.00 11.20 11.31
CA GLU A 157 -10.03 12.51 10.65
C GLU A 157 -8.70 12.86 9.96
N GLU A 158 -7.59 12.60 10.65
CA GLU A 158 -6.27 12.88 10.10
C GLU A 158 -5.92 11.92 8.97
N ALA A 159 -6.26 10.63 9.11
CA ALA A 159 -6.11 9.65 8.04
C ALA A 159 -6.91 10.06 6.79
N ARG A 160 -8.18 10.43 6.97
CA ARG A 160 -9.07 10.92 5.91
C ARG A 160 -8.48 12.13 5.19
N SER A 161 -8.09 13.17 5.94
CA SER A 161 -7.49 14.38 5.38
C SER A 161 -6.26 14.06 4.53
N ARG A 162 -5.36 13.20 5.02
CA ARG A 162 -4.16 12.77 4.28
C ARG A 162 -4.53 12.06 2.99
N LEU A 163 -5.46 11.10 3.02
CA LEU A 163 -5.87 10.32 1.85
C LEU A 163 -6.52 11.18 0.77
N ARG A 164 -7.33 12.17 1.12
CA ARG A 164 -7.89 13.11 0.14
C ARG A 164 -6.78 13.88 -0.59
N THR A 165 -5.73 14.30 0.12
CA THR A 165 -4.56 14.92 -0.54
C THR A 165 -3.80 13.94 -1.42
N VAL A 166 -3.68 12.68 -1.00
CA VAL A 166 -3.05 11.61 -1.79
C VAL A 166 -3.79 11.40 -3.10
N ILE A 167 -5.12 11.28 -3.06
CA ILE A 167 -5.96 11.10 -4.24
C ILE A 167 -5.84 12.30 -5.19
N GLN A 168 -5.91 13.53 -4.65
CA GLN A 168 -5.78 14.75 -5.45
C GLN A 168 -4.40 14.88 -6.13
N ASP A 169 -3.33 14.66 -5.34
CA ASP A 169 -1.96 14.69 -5.84
C ASP A 169 -1.79 13.59 -6.91
N ALA A 170 -2.24 12.36 -6.63
CA ALA A 170 -2.12 11.22 -7.55
C ALA A 170 -2.86 11.47 -8.87
N ALA A 171 -4.06 12.06 -8.83
CA ALA A 171 -4.79 12.44 -10.04
C ALA A 171 -4.04 13.52 -10.84
N THR A 172 -3.52 14.53 -10.15
CA THR A 172 -2.74 15.61 -10.77
C THR A 172 -1.47 15.09 -11.43
N TRP A 173 -0.78 14.15 -10.79
CA TRP A 173 0.50 13.58 -11.22
C TRP A 173 0.37 12.31 -12.06
N GLN A 174 -0.86 11.85 -12.35
CA GLN A 174 -1.15 10.62 -13.09
C GLN A 174 -0.49 9.38 -12.47
N GLN A 175 -0.54 9.24 -11.14
CA GLN A 175 -0.06 8.08 -10.40
C GLN A 175 -1.22 7.10 -10.17
N SER A 176 -1.48 6.24 -11.15
CA SER A 176 -2.61 5.30 -11.11
C SER A 176 -2.57 4.36 -9.90
N ASP A 177 -1.39 3.84 -9.55
CA ASP A 177 -1.18 2.97 -8.37
C ASP A 177 -1.60 3.67 -7.08
N LEU A 178 -1.15 4.90 -6.89
CA LEU A 178 -1.43 5.69 -5.70
C LEU A 178 -2.88 6.18 -5.65
N LEU A 179 -3.46 6.52 -6.80
CA LEU A 179 -4.85 6.93 -6.92
C LEU A 179 -5.79 5.82 -6.44
N LEU A 180 -5.53 4.59 -6.90
CA LEU A 180 -6.31 3.42 -6.51
C LEU A 180 -6.14 3.06 -5.04
N SER A 181 -4.89 3.02 -4.58
CA SER A 181 -4.60 2.77 -3.18
C SER A 181 -5.27 3.82 -2.28
N GLY A 182 -5.24 5.09 -2.68
CA GLY A 182 -5.89 6.19 -1.97
C GLY A 182 -7.41 6.01 -1.85
N TYR A 183 -8.11 5.66 -2.93
CA TYR A 183 -9.55 5.40 -2.89
C TYR A 183 -9.92 4.20 -2.01
N ILE A 184 -9.20 3.08 -2.14
CA ILE A 184 -9.45 1.87 -1.32
C ILE A 184 -9.29 2.19 0.16
N ARG A 185 -8.19 2.84 0.53
CA ARG A 185 -7.89 3.22 1.90
C ARG A 185 -8.85 4.30 2.42
N LEU A 186 -9.32 5.21 1.57
CA LEU A 186 -10.34 6.20 1.93
C LEU A 186 -11.67 5.51 2.27
N MET A 187 -12.15 4.59 1.43
CA MET A 187 -13.36 3.84 1.72
C MET A 187 -13.27 3.08 3.06
N GLN A 188 -12.12 2.48 3.35
CA GLN A 188 -11.87 1.83 4.64
C GLN A 188 -11.96 2.82 5.82
N VAL A 189 -11.38 4.01 5.69
CA VAL A 189 -11.47 5.06 6.73
C VAL A 189 -12.91 5.57 6.88
N GLU A 190 -13.65 5.78 5.80
CA GLU A 190 -15.05 6.25 5.86
C GLU A 190 -15.99 5.19 6.45
N LEU A 191 -15.76 3.90 6.17
CA LEU A 191 -16.45 2.79 6.82
C LEU A 191 -16.21 2.80 8.33
N ALA A 192 -14.96 2.97 8.77
CA ALA A 192 -14.60 3.07 10.18
C ALA A 192 -15.25 4.26 10.90
N ARG A 193 -15.51 5.35 10.18
CA ARG A 193 -16.21 6.53 10.69
C ARG A 193 -17.74 6.38 10.71
N GLY A 194 -18.28 5.38 10.03
CA GLY A 194 -19.71 5.23 9.82
C GLY A 194 -20.32 6.19 8.80
N ASP A 195 -19.51 6.90 8.00
CA ASP A 195 -20.02 7.80 6.95
C ASP A 195 -20.33 7.01 5.67
N LEU A 196 -21.47 6.30 5.69
CA LEU A 196 -21.91 5.46 4.58
C LEU A 196 -22.14 6.26 3.28
N SER A 197 -22.40 7.57 3.39
CA SER A 197 -22.59 8.45 2.23
C SER A 197 -21.25 8.74 1.54
N ALA A 198 -20.20 9.00 2.32
CA ALA A 198 -18.85 9.18 1.80
C ALA A 198 -18.30 7.89 1.19
N VAL A 199 -18.60 6.72 1.80
CA VAL A 199 -18.25 5.41 1.22
C VAL A 199 -18.93 5.23 -0.14
N GLN A 200 -20.23 5.50 -0.22
CA GLN A 200 -20.97 5.37 -1.49
C GLN A 200 -20.42 6.30 -2.57
N GLN A 201 -20.10 7.55 -2.21
CA GLN A 201 -19.49 8.49 -3.16
C GLN A 201 -18.14 7.98 -3.65
N ALA A 202 -17.24 7.58 -2.75
CA ALA A 202 -15.91 7.08 -3.11
C ALA A 202 -16.00 5.79 -3.96
N LEU A 203 -16.96 4.91 -3.65
CA LEU A 203 -17.23 3.70 -4.42
C LEU A 203 -17.70 4.03 -5.84
N GLN A 204 -18.65 4.96 -5.98
CA GLN A 204 -19.16 5.39 -7.28
C GLN A 204 -18.07 6.07 -8.14
N GLU A 205 -17.22 6.89 -7.52
CA GLU A 205 -16.08 7.51 -8.21
C GLU A 205 -15.07 6.44 -8.65
N PHE A 206 -14.79 5.46 -7.79
CA PHE A 206 -13.88 4.36 -8.10
C PHE A 206 -14.41 3.47 -9.24
N GLU A 207 -15.71 3.14 -9.25
CA GLU A 207 -16.35 2.37 -10.32
C GLU A 207 -16.30 3.09 -11.68
N GLN A 208 -16.33 4.43 -11.70
CA GLN A 208 -16.16 5.20 -12.92
C GLN A 208 -14.72 5.12 -13.49
N LEU A 209 -13.74 4.70 -12.69
CA LEU A 209 -12.39 4.37 -13.15
C LEU A 209 -12.32 3.00 -13.84
N GLU A 210 -13.25 2.10 -13.52
CA GLU A 210 -13.27 0.69 -13.96
C GLU A 210 -13.62 0.51 -15.45
N GLY A 211 -14.19 1.55 -16.09
CA GLY A 211 -14.44 1.57 -17.54
C GLY A 211 -13.18 1.55 -18.42
N TYR A 212 -11.98 1.62 -17.83
CA TYR A 212 -10.70 1.61 -18.55
C TYR A 212 -10.07 0.21 -18.58
N GLN A 213 -10.17 -0.43 -19.75
CA GLN A 213 -9.62 -1.75 -20.03
C GLN A 213 -8.10 -1.79 -19.82
N GLY A 214 -7.66 -2.57 -18.83
CA GLY A 214 -6.24 -2.80 -18.55
C GLY A 214 -5.94 -3.47 -17.21
N TYR A 215 -6.86 -3.44 -16.24
CA TYR A 215 -6.63 -3.95 -14.89
C TYR A 215 -7.72 -4.93 -14.43
N HIS A 216 -7.80 -6.11 -15.08
CA HIS A 216 -8.68 -7.22 -14.68
C HIS A 216 -8.24 -7.95 -13.40
N ARG A 217 -7.77 -7.24 -12.36
CA ARG A 217 -7.12 -7.88 -11.19
C ARG A 217 -7.63 -7.43 -9.82
N TRP A 218 -8.73 -6.68 -9.74
CA TRP A 218 -9.13 -6.09 -8.46
C TRP A 218 -10.18 -6.93 -7.75
N SER A 219 -9.70 -7.90 -6.98
CA SER A 219 -10.46 -8.62 -5.95
C SER A 219 -11.11 -7.68 -4.92
N TRP A 220 -10.62 -6.44 -4.79
CA TRP A 220 -10.99 -5.50 -3.74
C TRP A 220 -12.37 -4.86 -3.86
N LEU A 221 -12.87 -4.60 -5.07
CA LEU A 221 -14.15 -3.89 -5.23
C LEU A 221 -15.33 -4.72 -4.69
N PRO A 222 -15.46 -6.03 -5.01
CA PRO A 222 -16.46 -6.88 -4.36
C PRO A 222 -16.32 -6.93 -2.83
N ILE A 223 -15.09 -6.93 -2.31
CA ILE A 223 -14.81 -6.93 -0.86
C ILE A 223 -15.33 -5.63 -0.22
N MET A 224 -15.05 -4.47 -0.82
CA MET A 224 -15.53 -3.17 -0.33
C MET A 224 -17.06 -3.06 -0.39
N ARG A 225 -17.69 -3.56 -1.47
CA ARG A 225 -19.17 -3.62 -1.54
C ARG A 225 -19.76 -4.47 -0.44
N ALA A 226 -19.17 -5.63 -0.14
CA ALA A 226 -19.63 -6.49 0.94
C ALA A 226 -19.49 -5.83 2.32
N GLN A 227 -18.39 -5.11 2.57
CA GLN A 227 -18.26 -4.33 3.81
C GLN A 227 -19.31 -3.22 3.91
N TRP A 228 -19.58 -2.53 2.80
CA TRP A 228 -20.62 -1.51 2.75
C TRP A 228 -22.03 -2.09 2.97
N TRP A 229 -22.36 -3.24 2.38
CA TRP A 229 -23.61 -3.96 2.63
C TRP A 229 -23.76 -4.34 4.10
N LEU A 230 -22.72 -4.90 4.72
CA LEU A 230 -22.71 -5.19 6.16
C LEU A 230 -22.98 -3.94 6.99
N ALA A 231 -22.33 -2.83 6.67
CA ALA A 231 -22.50 -1.56 7.37
C ALA A 231 -23.91 -0.94 7.18
N GLN A 232 -24.59 -1.24 6.07
CA GLN A 232 -25.98 -0.84 5.81
C GLN A 232 -27.02 -1.77 6.46
N GLY A 233 -26.62 -2.92 7.01
CA GLY A 233 -27.57 -3.96 7.43
C GLY A 233 -28.14 -4.79 6.26
N GLN A 234 -27.57 -4.68 5.06
CA GLN A 234 -27.95 -5.45 3.86
C GLN A 234 -27.35 -6.85 3.91
N MET A 235 -27.85 -7.66 4.85
CA MET A 235 -27.25 -8.95 5.19
C MET A 235 -27.35 -9.98 4.06
N LYS A 236 -28.44 -9.93 3.27
CA LYS A 236 -28.66 -10.89 2.19
C LYS A 236 -27.58 -10.76 1.10
N GLU A 237 -27.32 -9.55 0.66
CA GLU A 237 -26.32 -9.23 -0.37
C GLU A 237 -24.91 -9.61 0.10
N ALA A 238 -24.60 -9.32 1.37
CA ALA A 238 -23.32 -9.70 1.97
C ALA A 238 -23.15 -11.22 2.08
N ALA A 239 -24.21 -11.95 2.46
CA ALA A 239 -24.23 -13.41 2.54
C ALA A 239 -24.11 -14.07 1.16
N ASP A 240 -24.87 -13.59 0.16
CA ASP A 240 -24.80 -14.08 -1.21
C ASP A 240 -23.38 -13.91 -1.79
N TRP A 241 -22.73 -12.77 -1.50
CA TRP A 241 -21.32 -12.57 -1.87
C TRP A 241 -20.38 -13.50 -1.12
N ALA A 242 -20.53 -13.67 0.19
CA ALA A 242 -19.67 -14.56 0.97
C ALA A 242 -19.75 -16.02 0.49
N VAL A 243 -20.95 -16.49 0.11
CA VAL A 243 -21.16 -17.82 -0.49
C VAL A 243 -20.48 -17.94 -1.86
N SER A 244 -20.41 -16.86 -2.63
CA SER A 244 -19.72 -16.85 -3.93
C SER A 244 -18.19 -16.98 -3.80
N ILE A 245 -17.62 -16.69 -2.62
CA ILE A 245 -16.20 -16.86 -2.35
C ILE A 245 -15.90 -18.33 -2.06
N VAL A 246 -15.21 -18.98 -3.00
CA VAL A 246 -14.83 -20.39 -2.87
C VAL A 246 -13.44 -20.50 -2.24
N PHE A 247 -13.37 -21.09 -1.04
CA PHE A 247 -12.11 -21.46 -0.40
C PHE A 247 -11.71 -22.89 -0.82
N PRO A 248 -10.69 -23.08 -1.68
CA PRO A 248 -10.28 -24.41 -2.12
C PRO A 248 -9.83 -25.26 -0.93
N GLY A 249 -10.14 -26.56 -0.94
CA GLY A 249 -9.79 -27.51 0.12
C GLY A 249 -8.29 -27.89 0.22
N GLY A 250 -7.41 -27.15 -0.45
CA GLY A 250 -5.95 -27.37 -0.51
C GLY A 250 -5.18 -26.06 -0.27
N ALA A 251 -3.84 -26.11 -0.34
CA ALA A 251 -2.94 -24.99 -0.02
C ALA A 251 -3.45 -23.64 -0.56
N TRP A 252 -3.67 -22.71 0.37
CA TRP A 252 -4.32 -21.42 0.19
C TRP A 252 -3.76 -20.59 -0.96
N GLU A 253 -4.65 -20.00 -1.76
CA GLU A 253 -4.30 -18.99 -2.76
C GLU A 253 -4.24 -17.60 -2.09
N ARG A 254 -3.10 -16.92 -2.25
CA ARG A 254 -2.86 -15.59 -1.64
C ARG A 254 -3.87 -14.52 -2.07
N SER A 255 -4.57 -14.75 -3.18
CA SER A 255 -5.60 -13.86 -3.72
C SER A 255 -6.84 -13.73 -2.81
N LEU A 256 -7.04 -14.64 -1.85
CA LEU A 256 -8.22 -14.66 -0.98
C LEU A 256 -8.01 -14.00 0.39
N TYR A 257 -6.79 -13.56 0.74
CA TYR A 257 -6.49 -12.99 2.06
C TYR A 257 -7.32 -11.74 2.38
N ASP A 258 -7.62 -10.95 1.35
CA ASP A 258 -8.31 -9.68 1.51
C ASP A 258 -9.82 -9.88 1.72
N ALA A 259 -10.38 -10.96 1.15
CA ALA A 259 -11.80 -11.29 1.28
C ALA A 259 -12.11 -11.99 2.61
N PHE A 260 -11.17 -12.78 3.12
CA PHE A 260 -11.37 -13.63 4.29
C PHE A 260 -11.90 -12.86 5.53
N PRO A 261 -11.33 -11.71 5.94
CA PRO A 261 -11.85 -10.97 7.08
C PRO A 261 -13.31 -10.53 6.92
N VAL A 262 -13.72 -10.19 5.70
CA VAL A 262 -15.09 -9.74 5.43
C VAL A 262 -16.05 -10.92 5.44
N VAL A 263 -15.65 -12.08 4.91
CA VAL A 263 -16.42 -13.32 5.04
C VAL A 263 -16.63 -13.66 6.52
N MET A 264 -15.60 -13.56 7.37
CA MET A 264 -15.75 -13.79 8.82
C MET A 264 -16.76 -12.83 9.46
N ARG A 265 -16.73 -11.55 9.10
CA ARG A 265 -17.70 -10.57 9.59
C ARG A 265 -19.14 -10.88 9.14
N VAL A 266 -19.33 -11.44 7.95
CA VAL A 266 -20.65 -11.95 7.51
C VAL A 266 -21.12 -13.09 8.42
N TYR A 267 -20.26 -14.07 8.69
CA TYR A 267 -20.62 -15.20 9.57
C TYR A 267 -20.92 -14.74 11.00
N PHE A 268 -20.17 -13.76 11.52
CA PHE A 268 -20.44 -13.16 12.83
C PHE A 268 -21.78 -12.42 12.86
N ALA A 269 -22.11 -11.67 11.79
CA ALA A 269 -23.39 -10.99 11.67
C ALA A 269 -24.58 -11.97 11.58
N GLU A 270 -24.38 -13.15 10.99
CA GLU A 270 -25.35 -14.25 10.96
C GLU A 270 -25.36 -15.11 12.24
N LEU A 271 -24.50 -14.82 13.22
CA LEU A 271 -24.32 -15.59 14.46
C LEU A 271 -23.89 -17.05 14.23
N ARG A 272 -23.23 -17.34 13.10
CA ARG A 272 -22.75 -18.68 12.69
C ARG A 272 -21.37 -18.97 13.28
N TRP A 273 -21.27 -18.92 14.60
CA TRP A 273 -20.00 -18.98 15.35
C TRP A 273 -19.22 -20.28 15.12
N THR A 274 -19.89 -21.44 15.17
CA THR A 274 -19.24 -22.74 14.99
C THR A 274 -18.66 -22.89 13.58
N GLU A 275 -19.42 -22.47 12.56
CA GLU A 275 -18.96 -22.55 11.16
C GLU A 275 -17.82 -21.56 10.89
N ALA A 276 -17.87 -20.37 11.51
CA ALA A 276 -16.76 -19.41 11.45
C ALA A 276 -15.50 -20.01 12.09
N LEU A 277 -15.64 -20.66 13.24
CA LEU A 277 -14.52 -21.30 13.94
C LEU A 277 -13.90 -22.43 13.12
N GLU A 278 -14.72 -23.31 12.52
CA GLU A 278 -14.24 -24.36 11.63
C GLU A 278 -13.47 -23.78 10.42
N LEU A 279 -13.94 -22.66 9.86
CA LEU A 279 -13.27 -22.00 8.76
C LEU A 279 -11.95 -21.33 9.20
N LEU A 280 -11.88 -20.75 10.39
CA LEU A 280 -10.66 -20.19 11.00
C LEU A 280 -9.64 -21.27 11.36
N ASP A 281 -10.08 -22.43 11.86
CA ASP A 281 -9.20 -23.58 12.14
C ASP A 281 -8.56 -24.10 10.86
N ARG A 282 -9.31 -24.15 9.76
CA ARG A 282 -8.78 -24.48 8.43
C ARG A 282 -7.80 -23.43 7.88
N PHE A 283 -7.90 -22.18 8.33
CA PHE A 283 -7.03 -21.07 7.92
C PHE A 283 -5.72 -21.01 8.72
N SER A 284 -5.68 -21.58 9.93
CA SER A 284 -4.54 -21.57 10.88
C SER A 284 -3.17 -21.93 10.25
N GLY A 285 -3.14 -22.91 9.32
CA GLY A 285 -1.90 -23.50 8.77
C GLY A 285 -1.02 -22.60 7.90
N GLY A 286 -1.40 -21.34 7.64
CA GLY A 286 -0.65 -20.40 6.80
C GLY A 286 -0.18 -19.10 7.49
N LEU A 287 -0.54 -18.90 8.76
CA LEU A 287 -0.54 -17.58 9.41
C LEU A 287 0.77 -17.17 10.11
N ASP A 288 1.68 -18.11 10.34
CA ASP A 288 3.02 -17.84 10.88
C ASP A 288 4.03 -17.40 9.81
N ARG A 289 3.54 -16.95 8.64
CA ARG A 289 4.42 -16.45 7.58
C ARG A 289 4.72 -14.97 7.82
N PRO A 290 5.99 -14.56 7.88
CA PRO A 290 6.41 -13.18 8.19
C PRO A 290 6.10 -12.14 7.10
N ALA A 291 5.22 -12.47 6.14
CA ALA A 291 5.04 -11.75 4.89
C ALA A 291 4.09 -10.54 5.02
N ASN A 292 3.08 -10.63 5.90
CA ASN A 292 2.14 -9.54 6.16
C ASN A 292 1.47 -9.73 7.54
N ILE A 293 1.93 -8.98 8.54
CA ILE A 293 1.45 -9.13 9.93
C ILE A 293 -0.03 -8.77 10.09
N MET A 294 -0.58 -7.89 9.24
CA MET A 294 -1.98 -7.47 9.35
C MET A 294 -2.94 -8.64 9.20
N ILE A 295 -2.64 -9.60 8.31
CA ILE A 295 -3.45 -10.81 8.13
C ILE A 295 -3.45 -11.63 9.44
N THR A 296 -2.27 -11.78 10.06
CA THR A 296 -2.14 -12.48 11.33
C THR A 296 -2.89 -11.77 12.45
N LEU A 297 -2.79 -10.44 12.55
CA LEU A 297 -3.49 -9.65 13.56
C LEU A 297 -5.01 -9.77 13.40
N THR A 298 -5.53 -9.57 12.19
CA THR A 298 -6.96 -9.69 11.91
C THR A 298 -7.46 -11.10 12.15
N TYR A 299 -6.70 -12.13 11.75
CA TYR A 299 -7.03 -13.52 12.06
C TYR A 299 -7.13 -13.75 13.57
N LEU A 300 -6.10 -13.36 14.33
CA LEU A 300 -6.08 -13.58 15.78
C LEU A 300 -7.25 -12.85 16.46
N ALA A 301 -7.59 -11.65 16.00
CA ALA A 301 -8.75 -10.90 16.46
C ALA A 301 -10.06 -11.66 16.20
N GLN A 302 -10.27 -12.12 14.97
CA GLN A 302 -11.49 -12.85 14.58
C GLN A 302 -11.57 -14.24 15.23
N TYR A 303 -10.43 -14.91 15.42
CA TYR A 303 -10.35 -16.19 16.11
C TYR A 303 -10.67 -16.06 17.59
N MET A 304 -10.17 -15.02 18.25
CA MET A 304 -10.53 -14.70 19.62
C MET A 304 -12.05 -14.48 19.77
N VAL A 305 -12.67 -13.72 18.85
CA VAL A 305 -14.12 -13.50 18.83
C VAL A 305 -14.88 -14.81 18.64
N ALA A 306 -14.51 -15.61 17.63
CA ALA A 306 -15.18 -16.88 17.34
C ALA A 306 -15.07 -17.86 18.52
N LEU A 307 -13.89 -17.99 19.14
CA LEU A 307 -13.66 -18.85 20.30
C LEU A 307 -14.52 -18.43 21.50
N HIS A 308 -14.59 -17.13 21.80
CA HIS A 308 -15.42 -16.62 22.87
C HIS A 308 -16.90 -16.97 22.66
N HIS A 309 -17.45 -16.67 21.49
CA HIS A 309 -18.86 -16.93 21.19
C HIS A 309 -19.18 -18.42 21.02
N ALA A 310 -18.19 -19.26 20.71
CA ALA A 310 -18.32 -20.72 20.73
C ALA A 310 -18.16 -21.33 22.15
N GLY A 311 -17.93 -20.52 23.19
CA GLY A 311 -17.77 -20.97 24.57
C GLY A 311 -16.39 -21.53 24.92
N GLN A 312 -15.41 -21.41 24.02
CA GLN A 312 -14.03 -21.89 24.21
C GLN A 312 -13.15 -20.81 24.86
N ASN A 313 -13.57 -20.33 26.03
CA ASN A 313 -12.98 -19.15 26.67
C ASN A 313 -11.50 -19.31 27.04
N GLU A 314 -11.03 -20.50 27.44
CA GLU A 314 -9.61 -20.71 27.78
C GLU A 314 -8.71 -20.48 26.55
N GLN A 315 -9.06 -21.05 25.40
CA GLN A 315 -8.32 -20.82 24.16
C GLN A 315 -8.43 -19.36 23.70
N ALA A 316 -9.57 -18.72 23.90
CA ALA A 316 -9.72 -17.29 23.62
C ALA A 316 -8.73 -16.44 24.43
N HIS A 317 -8.43 -16.80 25.69
CA HIS A 317 -7.43 -16.10 26.50
C HIS A 317 -6.01 -16.27 25.95
N GLU A 318 -5.64 -17.48 25.49
CA GLU A 318 -4.33 -17.73 24.88
C GLU A 318 -4.13 -16.93 23.59
N VAL A 319 -5.14 -16.92 22.72
CA VAL A 319 -5.15 -16.14 21.47
C VAL A 319 -5.10 -14.65 21.77
N ALA A 320 -5.86 -14.18 22.77
CA ALA A 320 -5.86 -12.79 23.21
C ALA A 320 -4.47 -12.34 23.69
N ALA A 321 -3.79 -13.16 24.51
CA ALA A 321 -2.45 -12.85 25.01
C ALA A 321 -1.46 -12.65 23.86
N ARG A 322 -1.50 -13.53 22.85
CA ARG A 322 -0.66 -13.39 21.63
C ARG A 322 -1.00 -12.13 20.85
N LEU A 323 -2.29 -11.85 20.64
CA LEU A 323 -2.74 -10.67 19.92
C LEU A 323 -2.32 -9.37 20.63
N PHE A 324 -2.47 -9.29 21.96
CA PHE A 324 -2.06 -8.14 22.77
C PHE A 324 -0.55 -7.90 22.69
N ALA A 325 0.26 -8.96 22.79
CA ALA A 325 1.72 -8.84 22.70
C ALA A 325 2.20 -8.24 21.37
N LEU A 326 1.48 -8.51 20.26
CA LEU A 326 1.80 -7.97 18.94
C LEU A 326 1.24 -6.55 18.70
N THR A 327 0.16 -6.17 19.38
CA THR A 327 -0.59 -4.94 19.09
C THR A 327 -0.31 -3.80 20.06
N GLU A 328 -0.12 -4.10 21.35
CA GLU A 328 0.08 -3.10 22.40
C GLU A 328 1.32 -2.22 22.15
N PRO A 329 2.51 -2.77 21.81
CA PRO A 329 3.71 -1.95 21.62
C PRO A 329 3.56 -0.91 20.50
N GLU A 330 2.87 -1.30 19.42
CA GLU A 330 2.67 -0.47 18.23
C GLU A 330 1.39 0.38 18.30
N GLY A 331 0.52 0.11 19.28
CA GLY A 331 -0.67 0.92 19.57
C GLY A 331 -1.87 0.64 18.65
N TYR A 332 -1.99 -0.58 18.12
CA TYR A 332 -3.11 -0.96 17.25
C TYR A 332 -4.46 -0.90 17.97
N LEU A 333 -5.40 -0.15 17.40
CA LEU A 333 -6.78 -0.02 17.89
C LEU A 333 -7.80 -0.58 16.88
N ARG A 334 -7.65 -0.29 15.57
CA ARG A 334 -8.64 -0.70 14.55
C ARG A 334 -8.74 -2.20 14.34
N VAL A 335 -7.68 -2.96 14.62
CA VAL A 335 -7.72 -4.44 14.64
C VAL A 335 -8.84 -4.96 15.56
N TYR A 336 -9.18 -4.22 16.62
CA TYR A 336 -10.27 -4.54 17.53
C TYR A 336 -11.57 -3.84 17.13
N LEU A 337 -11.51 -2.52 16.94
CA LEU A 337 -12.69 -1.68 16.71
C LEU A 337 -13.44 -2.08 15.43
N ASP A 338 -12.73 -2.50 14.38
CA ASP A 338 -13.33 -2.93 13.11
C ASP A 338 -14.15 -4.22 13.22
N GLU A 339 -13.92 -5.04 14.26
CA GLU A 339 -14.71 -6.25 14.53
C GLU A 339 -15.99 -5.94 15.34
N GLY A 340 -16.13 -4.71 15.84
CA GLY A 340 -17.37 -4.19 16.40
C GLY A 340 -17.83 -4.85 17.72
N GLU A 341 -19.15 -4.99 17.86
CA GLU A 341 -19.79 -5.46 19.10
C GLU A 341 -19.34 -6.87 19.55
N PRO A 342 -19.19 -7.87 18.66
CA PRO A 342 -18.65 -9.18 19.06
C PRO A 342 -17.27 -9.10 19.73
N MET A 343 -16.39 -8.21 19.23
CA MET A 343 -15.08 -7.98 19.83
C MET A 343 -15.18 -7.31 21.19
N ARG A 344 -16.06 -6.31 21.34
CA ARG A 344 -16.31 -5.64 22.62
C ARG A 344 -16.75 -6.65 23.69
N GLN A 345 -17.68 -7.55 23.35
CA GLN A 345 -18.16 -8.61 24.25
C GLN A 345 -17.06 -9.60 24.63
N ALA A 346 -16.24 -10.03 23.66
CA ALA A 346 -15.08 -10.88 23.94
C ALA A 346 -14.09 -10.20 24.90
N LEU A 347 -13.80 -8.91 24.72
CA LEU A 347 -12.92 -8.14 25.61
C LEU A 347 -13.50 -7.99 27.03
N GLU A 348 -14.81 -7.77 27.17
CA GLU A 348 -15.50 -7.73 28.48
C GLU A 348 -15.42 -9.08 29.21
N ALA A 349 -15.59 -10.18 28.47
CA ALA A 349 -15.49 -11.51 29.03
C ALA A 349 -14.09 -11.81 29.59
N LEU A 350 -13.02 -11.34 28.93
CA LEU A 350 -11.64 -11.47 29.45
C LEU A 350 -11.45 -10.78 30.81
N LEU A 351 -12.17 -9.69 31.10
CA LEU A 351 -12.10 -8.99 32.39
C LEU A 351 -12.87 -9.71 33.51
N THR A 352 -13.81 -10.57 33.16
CA THR A 352 -14.65 -11.27 34.13
C THR A 352 -13.83 -12.40 34.77
N PRO A 353 -13.73 -12.48 36.11
CA PRO A 353 -13.00 -13.55 36.78
C PRO A 353 -13.71 -14.89 36.55
N HIS A 354 -13.15 -15.77 35.72
CA HIS A 354 -13.73 -17.10 35.45
C HIS A 354 -13.17 -18.19 36.38
N SER A 355 -11.96 -18.02 36.93
CA SER A 355 -11.35 -18.92 37.92
C SER A 355 -10.17 -18.25 38.65
N GLN A 356 -9.87 -18.67 39.90
CA GLN A 356 -8.77 -18.13 40.71
C GLN A 356 -7.36 -18.37 40.13
N GLN A 357 -7.24 -19.16 39.06
CA GLN A 357 -5.95 -19.57 38.49
C GLN A 357 -5.46 -18.69 37.33
N HIS A 358 -6.29 -17.81 36.77
CA HIS A 358 -5.95 -16.98 35.62
C HIS A 358 -6.20 -15.49 35.89
N GLU A 359 -5.56 -14.93 36.92
CA GLU A 359 -5.54 -13.48 37.07
C GLU A 359 -4.73 -12.85 35.92
N LEU A 360 -5.40 -12.05 35.08
CA LEU A 360 -4.73 -11.25 34.07
C LEU A 360 -3.69 -10.31 34.69
N ALA A 361 -2.54 -10.18 34.04
CA ALA A 361 -1.53 -9.20 34.42
C ALA A 361 -2.12 -7.78 34.46
N PRO A 362 -1.70 -6.91 35.40
CA PRO A 362 -2.24 -5.55 35.52
C PRO A 362 -2.11 -4.72 34.23
N SER A 363 -1.03 -4.89 33.47
CA SER A 363 -0.82 -4.22 32.19
C SER A 363 -1.85 -4.65 31.14
N THR A 364 -2.09 -5.96 31.00
CA THR A 364 -3.10 -6.51 30.09
C THR A 364 -4.50 -6.00 30.45
N ARG A 365 -4.84 -6.00 31.74
CA ARG A 365 -6.12 -5.46 32.23
C ARG A 365 -6.27 -3.98 31.85
N ALA A 366 -5.24 -3.17 32.09
CA ALA A 366 -5.25 -1.76 31.72
C ALA A 366 -5.39 -1.55 30.21
N TYR A 367 -4.76 -2.39 29.39
CA TYR A 367 -4.90 -2.35 27.93
C TYR A 367 -6.31 -2.69 27.46
N ILE A 368 -6.92 -3.76 28.00
CA ILE A 368 -8.32 -4.11 27.70
C ILE A 368 -9.27 -2.97 28.11
N SER A 369 -9.11 -2.42 29.31
CA SER A 369 -9.91 -1.28 29.77
C SER A 369 -9.75 -0.06 28.87
N LYS A 370 -8.54 0.20 28.35
CA LYS A 370 -8.31 1.26 27.35
C LYS A 370 -9.08 0.96 26.06
N LEU A 371 -9.01 -0.25 25.52
CA LEU A 371 -9.75 -0.64 24.31
C LEU A 371 -11.25 -0.45 24.48
N LEU A 372 -11.84 -0.95 25.58
CA LEU A 372 -13.25 -0.77 25.89
C LEU A 372 -13.65 0.71 26.03
N GLY A 373 -12.77 1.53 26.63
CA GLY A 373 -12.97 2.98 26.69
C GLY A 373 -13.04 3.64 25.30
N VAL A 374 -12.24 3.16 24.33
CA VAL A 374 -12.30 3.66 22.95
C VAL A 374 -13.57 3.19 22.24
N PHE A 375 -14.03 1.95 22.44
CA PHE A 375 -15.33 1.49 21.93
C PHE A 375 -16.47 2.39 22.38
N GLU A 376 -16.49 2.76 23.66
CA GLU A 376 -17.53 3.66 24.18
C GLU A 376 -17.45 5.08 23.59
N GLN A 377 -16.24 5.59 23.36
CA GLN A 377 -16.04 6.88 22.71
C GLN A 377 -16.59 6.87 21.28
N GLU A 378 -16.34 5.83 20.48
CA GLU A 378 -16.87 5.73 19.11
C GLU A 378 -18.39 5.61 19.10
N ARG A 379 -18.97 4.84 20.02
CA ARG A 379 -20.41 4.69 20.15
C ARG A 379 -21.10 6.01 20.50
N GLN A 380 -20.49 6.81 21.37
CA GLN A 380 -20.99 8.14 21.74
C GLN A 380 -20.75 9.19 20.65
N GLY A 381 -19.62 9.09 19.94
CA GLY A 381 -19.24 9.97 18.82
C GLY A 381 -20.07 9.75 17.55
N ALA A 382 -20.55 8.53 17.31
CA ALA A 382 -21.43 8.20 16.19
C ALA A 382 -22.75 9.00 16.19
N GLY A 383 -23.14 9.57 17.34
CA GLY A 383 -24.30 10.46 17.47
C GLY A 383 -24.01 11.96 17.33
N THR A 384 -22.75 12.38 17.20
CA THR A 384 -22.34 13.82 17.28
C THR A 384 -21.54 14.33 16.09
N SER A 385 -21.41 13.58 14.99
CA SER A 385 -20.79 14.05 13.76
C SER A 385 -21.67 15.06 12.99
N LEU A 386 -21.85 16.24 13.58
CA LEU A 386 -22.46 17.45 13.01
C LEU A 386 -21.48 18.64 13.02
N ALA A 387 -20.18 18.40 13.25
CA ALA A 387 -19.18 19.45 13.14
C ALA A 387 -19.09 19.91 11.67
N ALA A 388 -19.32 21.20 11.45
CA ALA A 388 -19.29 21.83 10.13
C ALA A 388 -17.96 21.52 9.40
N PRO A 389 -18.00 21.27 8.08
CA PRO A 389 -16.80 20.92 7.35
C PRO A 389 -15.84 22.11 7.37
N THR A 390 -14.64 21.90 7.93
CA THR A 390 -13.44 22.61 7.47
C THR A 390 -13.42 22.55 5.93
N PRO A 391 -12.93 23.58 5.22
CA PRO A 391 -12.83 23.51 3.75
C PRO A 391 -11.90 22.34 3.37
N GLU A 392 -12.52 21.20 3.06
CA GLU A 392 -11.84 19.98 2.68
C GLU A 392 -11.51 20.03 1.19
N PRO A 393 -10.35 19.49 0.76
CA PRO A 393 -10.10 19.30 -0.65
C PRO A 393 -11.17 18.37 -1.24
N ALA A 394 -11.86 18.84 -2.27
CA ALA A 394 -12.75 18.02 -3.06
C ALA A 394 -11.97 16.86 -3.68
N LEU A 395 -12.59 15.68 -3.77
CA LEU A 395 -12.02 14.59 -4.56
C LEU A 395 -11.97 15.02 -6.03
N PRO A 396 -10.98 14.54 -6.81
CA PRO A 396 -10.88 14.84 -8.22
C PRO A 396 -12.15 14.39 -8.94
N SER A 397 -12.56 15.13 -9.98
CA SER A 397 -13.73 14.70 -10.75
C SER A 397 -13.45 13.38 -11.46
N ALA A 398 -14.49 12.59 -11.70
CA ALA A 398 -14.37 11.33 -12.43
C ALA A 398 -13.66 11.50 -13.79
N GLN A 399 -13.86 12.63 -14.49
CA GLN A 399 -13.13 12.93 -15.72
C GLN A 399 -11.62 13.09 -15.52
N GLN A 400 -11.20 13.75 -14.44
CA GLN A 400 -9.78 13.92 -14.10
C GLN A 400 -9.17 12.57 -13.69
N ALA A 401 -9.91 11.78 -12.91
CA ALA A 401 -9.48 10.49 -12.43
C ALA A 401 -9.42 9.45 -13.58
N SER A 402 -10.41 9.39 -14.48
CA SER A 402 -10.39 8.53 -15.68
C SER A 402 -9.27 8.90 -16.66
N ALA A 403 -8.88 10.18 -16.77
CA ALA A 403 -7.75 10.60 -17.59
C ALA A 403 -6.40 10.02 -17.12
N VAL A 404 -6.29 9.60 -15.86
CA VAL A 404 -5.12 8.90 -15.31
C VAL A 404 -5.01 7.48 -15.87
N PHE A 405 -6.16 6.84 -16.16
CA PHE A 405 -6.23 5.48 -16.69
C PHE A 405 -6.30 5.43 -18.22
N SER A 406 -6.31 6.59 -18.88
CA SER A 406 -6.13 6.71 -20.33
C SER A 406 -4.72 6.32 -20.80
N ALA A 407 -4.51 4.99 -20.93
CA ALA A 407 -3.80 4.26 -22.00
C ALA A 407 -2.82 3.17 -21.53
N PRO A 408 -2.89 1.99 -22.18
CA PRO A 408 -1.88 1.61 -23.16
C PRO A 408 -2.49 1.67 -24.58
N GLY A 409 -2.03 2.61 -25.42
CA GLY A 409 -2.46 2.76 -26.82
C GLY A 409 -3.53 3.83 -27.15
N GLY A 410 -4.08 4.54 -26.16
CA GLY A 410 -5.01 5.66 -26.33
C GLY A 410 -4.33 7.04 -26.33
N SER A 411 -5.06 8.08 -26.77
CA SER A 411 -4.60 9.44 -27.08
C SER A 411 -3.62 10.08 -26.08
N LEU A 412 -2.73 10.93 -26.61
CA LEU A 412 -1.74 11.68 -25.82
C LEU A 412 -2.43 12.57 -24.78
N THR A 413 -1.92 12.57 -23.54
CA THR A 413 -2.40 13.47 -22.50
C THR A 413 -2.11 14.93 -22.90
N ARG A 414 -2.84 15.90 -22.33
CA ARG A 414 -2.62 17.32 -22.60
C ARG A 414 -1.16 17.74 -22.44
N ARG A 415 -0.48 17.21 -21.42
CA ARG A 415 0.94 17.52 -21.16
C ARG A 415 1.87 16.88 -22.17
N GLU A 416 1.59 15.64 -22.58
CA GLU A 416 2.33 14.99 -23.65
C GLU A 416 2.08 15.66 -25.01
N GLN A 417 0.90 16.22 -25.25
CA GLN A 417 0.61 17.04 -26.45
C GLN A 417 1.39 18.36 -26.43
N GLU A 418 1.44 19.05 -25.29
CA GLU A 418 2.25 20.26 -25.12
C GLU A 418 3.75 19.95 -25.35
N VAL A 419 4.24 18.86 -24.77
CA VAL A 419 5.61 18.37 -24.98
C VAL A 419 5.83 17.96 -26.44
N LEU A 420 4.89 17.27 -27.09
CA LEU A 420 4.97 16.86 -28.49
C LEU A 420 5.03 18.08 -29.43
N ARG A 421 4.23 19.12 -29.18
CA ARG A 421 4.26 20.37 -29.96
C ARG A 421 5.61 21.06 -29.83
N LEU A 422 6.17 21.14 -28.62
CA LEU A 422 7.50 21.71 -28.40
C LEU A 422 8.63 20.83 -28.96
N LEU A 423 8.48 19.50 -28.92
CA LEU A 423 9.43 18.61 -29.59
C LEU A 423 9.41 18.83 -31.11
N ALA A 424 8.24 19.09 -31.68
CA ALA A 424 8.05 19.34 -33.11
C ALA A 424 8.64 20.68 -33.59
N THR A 425 8.84 21.65 -32.69
CA THR A 425 9.59 22.90 -32.99
C THR A 425 11.11 22.73 -32.86
N GLY A 426 11.58 21.56 -32.43
CA GLY A 426 13.01 21.28 -32.22
C GLY A 426 13.53 21.61 -30.81
N ALA A 427 12.65 22.02 -29.88
CA ALA A 427 13.06 22.40 -28.53
C ALA A 427 13.78 21.26 -27.80
N SER A 428 14.88 21.56 -27.12
CA SER A 428 15.58 20.66 -26.21
C SER A 428 14.77 20.44 -24.94
N ASN A 429 15.05 19.36 -24.20
CA ASN A 429 14.35 19.10 -22.93
C ASN A 429 14.53 20.25 -21.91
N GLN A 430 15.63 21.00 -21.98
CA GLN A 430 15.85 22.20 -21.15
C GLN A 430 14.96 23.37 -21.57
N GLU A 431 14.76 23.59 -22.86
CA GLU A 431 13.87 24.64 -23.37
C GLU A 431 12.41 24.29 -23.12
N ILE A 432 12.04 23.01 -23.23
CA ILE A 432 10.71 22.51 -22.85
C ILE A 432 10.48 22.72 -21.35
N ALA A 433 11.47 22.41 -20.52
CA ALA A 433 11.41 22.62 -19.06
C ALA A 433 11.12 24.08 -18.72
N ARG A 434 11.85 25.00 -19.35
CA ARG A 434 11.66 26.45 -19.16
C ARG A 434 10.30 26.93 -19.68
N THR A 435 9.92 26.50 -20.88
CA THR A 435 8.66 26.91 -21.53
C THR A 435 7.44 26.44 -20.76
N LEU A 436 7.50 25.21 -20.24
CA LEU A 436 6.41 24.58 -19.51
C LEU A 436 6.47 24.81 -17.99
N VAL A 437 7.48 25.55 -17.51
CA VAL A 437 7.74 25.84 -16.09
C VAL A 437 7.75 24.56 -15.24
N ILE A 438 8.54 23.57 -15.66
CA ILE A 438 8.72 22.28 -14.97
C ILE A 438 10.18 21.85 -14.97
N GLU A 439 10.54 20.98 -14.03
CA GLU A 439 11.88 20.44 -13.90
C GLU A 439 12.33 19.54 -15.06
N LEU A 440 13.61 19.57 -15.40
CA LEU A 440 14.19 18.81 -16.53
C LEU A 440 13.94 17.28 -16.46
N PRO A 441 14.03 16.61 -15.29
CA PRO A 441 13.66 15.19 -15.18
C PRO A 441 12.20 14.92 -15.53
N THR A 442 11.30 15.84 -15.22
CA THR A 442 9.86 15.75 -15.53
C THR A 442 9.64 15.78 -17.03
N VAL A 443 10.35 16.65 -17.75
CA VAL A 443 10.33 16.67 -19.22
C VAL A 443 10.84 15.35 -19.78
N LYS A 444 11.96 14.81 -19.29
CA LYS A 444 12.49 13.51 -19.76
C LYS A 444 11.47 12.38 -19.59
N LYS A 445 10.72 12.37 -18.49
CA LYS A 445 9.66 11.40 -18.24
C LYS A 445 8.48 11.58 -19.21
N HIS A 446 8.01 12.81 -19.43
CA HIS A 446 6.96 13.06 -20.43
C HIS A 446 7.39 12.66 -21.85
N VAL A 447 8.65 12.90 -22.22
CA VAL A 447 9.20 12.43 -23.50
C VAL A 447 9.22 10.90 -23.55
N SER A 448 9.65 10.22 -22.49
CA SER A 448 9.66 8.75 -22.43
C SER A 448 8.26 8.17 -22.56
N ASN A 449 7.27 8.73 -21.86
CA ASN A 449 5.88 8.29 -21.92
C ASN A 449 5.26 8.57 -23.29
N LEU A 450 5.54 9.75 -23.87
CA LEU A 450 5.16 10.12 -25.24
C LEU A 450 5.72 9.11 -26.26
N LEU A 451 7.00 8.76 -26.14
CA LEU A 451 7.66 7.77 -26.99
C LEU A 451 7.00 6.39 -26.85
N GLY A 452 6.77 5.94 -25.62
CA GLY A 452 6.08 4.68 -25.34
C GLY A 452 4.66 4.64 -25.93
N LYS A 453 3.87 5.70 -25.73
CA LYS A 453 2.49 5.81 -26.26
C LYS A 453 2.43 5.89 -27.78
N LEU A 454 3.42 6.50 -28.42
CA LEU A 454 3.51 6.56 -29.88
C LEU A 454 4.12 5.29 -30.49
N GLY A 455 4.73 4.41 -29.69
CA GLY A 455 5.49 3.26 -30.17
C GLY A 455 6.78 3.67 -30.88
N ALA A 456 7.39 4.78 -30.45
CA ALA A 456 8.59 5.36 -31.04
C ALA A 456 9.84 5.06 -30.21
N SER A 457 10.93 4.64 -30.85
CA SER A 457 12.23 4.44 -30.21
C SER A 457 13.11 5.71 -30.21
N SER A 458 12.69 6.78 -30.87
CA SER A 458 13.42 8.05 -30.91
C SER A 458 12.50 9.27 -31.04
N ARG A 459 12.97 10.46 -30.62
CA ARG A 459 12.20 11.72 -30.73
C ARG A 459 11.79 12.01 -32.17
N THR A 460 12.68 11.73 -33.12
CA THR A 460 12.45 11.97 -34.55
C THR A 460 11.36 11.03 -35.07
N GLN A 461 11.40 9.77 -34.65
CA GLN A 461 10.37 8.80 -34.99
C GLN A 461 9.02 9.16 -34.35
N ALA A 462 8.99 9.66 -33.11
CA ALA A 462 7.76 10.13 -32.48
C ALA A 462 7.13 11.30 -33.23
N ILE A 463 7.92 12.29 -33.67
CA ILE A 463 7.41 13.42 -34.46
C ILE A 463 6.86 12.94 -35.80
N ALA A 464 7.54 12.01 -36.48
CA ALA A 464 7.08 11.44 -37.73
C ALA A 464 5.76 10.65 -37.56
N LEU A 465 5.67 9.82 -36.52
CA LEU A 465 4.45 9.06 -36.20
C LEU A 465 3.30 9.98 -35.76
N ALA A 466 3.59 11.04 -35.01
CA ALA A 466 2.60 12.03 -34.61
C ALA A 466 2.01 12.78 -35.81
N ARG A 467 2.84 13.16 -36.80
CA ARG A 467 2.36 13.76 -38.06
C ARG A 467 1.53 12.79 -38.90
N ALA A 468 1.98 11.54 -39.00
CA ALA A 468 1.25 10.49 -39.74
C ALA A 468 -0.12 10.17 -39.11
N ARG A 469 -0.29 10.41 -37.80
CA ARG A 469 -1.52 10.19 -37.04
C ARG A 469 -2.32 11.48 -36.81
N SER A 470 -1.98 12.60 -37.46
CA SER A 470 -2.65 13.91 -37.34
C SER A 470 -2.73 14.45 -35.90
N LEU A 471 -1.69 14.22 -35.10
CA LEU A 471 -1.57 14.69 -33.71
C LEU A 471 -0.79 16.02 -33.56
N LEU A 472 -0.30 16.57 -34.68
CA LEU A 472 0.54 17.77 -34.78
C LEU A 472 0.04 18.73 -35.86
#